data_AF-A0A231HLM9-F1
#
_entry.id   AF-A0A231HLM9-F1
#
_cell.length_a   1.000
_cell.length_b   1.000
_cell.length_c   1.000
_cell.angle_alpha   90.00
_cell.angle_beta   90.00
_cell.angle_gamma   90.00
#
_symmetry.space_group_name_H-M   'P 1'
#
loop_
_entity.id
_entity.type
_entity.pdbx_description
1 polymer ?
#
loop_
_entity_poly.entity_id
_entity_poly.type
_entity_poly.pdbx_seq_one_letter_code
_entity_poly.pdbx_strand_id
1 'polypeptide(L)'
;MAAAQAAQTAPAVANPQRFDKWYFEPQSEEETDSWLITYLDTITLLLVFMLVMLMLAGKGEGVNVREGIMPGNLGIFARERSTPSPDTAASTAGKAPVAQAGGSSPLPLQPSADDGTRPDPLKGLNLADLGSDIDVVINEKSVSFRINSEILFSSGQAELSRDGLAVLQRLIKVLKESPHKVTIEGHTDAIPIRSARFPSNWELSSARAGSVVRYFEANGIASTRLRAIGYADTKPLATNDTPENRALNRRVELLMETVEE
;
A
#
# COMPACT_ATOMS: atom_id res chain seq x y z
N MET A 1 -43.70 45.88 -8.28
CA MET A 1 -42.46 45.10 -8.12
C MET A 1 -42.69 44.08 -7.03
N ALA A 2 -43.00 42.85 -7.43
CA ALA A 2 -43.27 41.74 -6.54
C ALA A 2 -41.95 40.99 -6.29
N ALA A 3 -41.48 40.98 -5.03
CA ALA A 3 -40.37 40.14 -4.61
C ALA A 3 -40.97 38.88 -3.96
N ALA A 4 -41.02 37.80 -4.74
CA ALA A 4 -41.40 36.49 -4.28
C ALA A 4 -40.27 35.93 -3.39
N GLN A 5 -40.60 35.69 -2.13
CA GLN A 5 -39.74 35.05 -1.15
C GLN A 5 -39.74 33.54 -1.44
N ALA A 6 -38.68 33.05 -2.08
CA ALA A 6 -38.49 31.63 -2.35
C ALA A 6 -38.13 30.92 -1.04
N ALA A 7 -39.10 30.20 -0.47
CA ALA A 7 -38.88 29.28 0.63
C ALA A 7 -37.99 28.12 0.15
N GLN A 8 -36.81 27.97 0.75
CA GLN A 8 -35.97 26.79 0.61
C GLN A 8 -36.64 25.62 1.35
N THR A 9 -37.40 24.81 0.60
CA THR A 9 -37.84 23.50 1.05
C THR A 9 -36.66 22.52 0.98
N ALA A 10 -36.04 22.25 2.13
CA ALA A 10 -35.09 21.15 2.27
C ALA A 10 -35.80 19.82 1.94
N PRO A 11 -35.18 18.90 1.18
CA PRO A 11 -35.77 17.59 0.94
C PRO A 11 -35.83 16.82 2.27
N ALA A 12 -36.99 16.24 2.56
CA ALA A 12 -37.24 15.42 3.74
C ALA A 12 -36.18 14.30 3.84
N VAL A 13 -35.38 14.35 4.91
CA VAL A 13 -34.39 13.32 5.24
C VAL A 13 -35.15 12.03 5.51
N ALA A 14 -35.13 11.13 4.53
CA ALA A 14 -35.74 9.82 4.63
C ALA A 14 -35.02 8.99 5.69
N ASN A 15 -35.71 8.77 6.80
CA ASN A 15 -35.44 7.78 7.84
C ASN A 15 -34.02 7.83 8.46
N PRO A 16 -33.80 8.59 9.55
CA PRO A 16 -32.50 8.68 10.21
C PRO A 16 -32.00 7.31 10.72
N GLN A 17 -32.90 6.36 10.95
CA GLN A 17 -32.60 5.09 11.60
C GLN A 17 -32.05 4.00 10.67
N ARG A 18 -32.03 4.23 9.35
CA ARG A 18 -31.52 3.23 8.39
C ARG A 18 -30.00 3.07 8.46
N PHE A 19 -29.31 4.13 8.87
CA PHE A 19 -27.85 4.21 8.85
C PHE A 19 -27.22 4.16 10.23
N ASP A 20 -28.01 4.15 11.32
CA ASP A 20 -27.51 4.06 12.70
C ASP A 20 -26.62 2.84 12.94
N LYS A 21 -26.83 1.74 12.20
CA LYS A 21 -25.97 0.54 12.29
C LYS A 21 -24.55 0.76 11.75
N TRP A 22 -24.34 1.78 10.92
CA TRP A 22 -23.10 2.05 10.20
C TRP A 22 -22.46 3.39 10.57
N TYR A 23 -23.16 4.23 11.33
CA TYR A 23 -22.57 5.39 11.99
C TYR A 23 -21.83 4.92 13.23
N PHE A 24 -20.52 4.79 13.11
CA PHE A 24 -19.66 4.95 14.27
C PHE A 24 -19.66 6.44 14.59
N GLU A 25 -20.21 6.83 15.73
CA GLU A 25 -19.85 8.12 16.33
C GLU A 25 -18.32 8.13 16.32
N PRO A 26 -17.64 9.13 15.73
CA PRO A 26 -16.21 9.23 15.93
C PRO A 26 -16.04 9.24 17.44
N GLN A 27 -15.45 8.19 18.00
CA GLN A 27 -14.94 8.30 19.34
C GLN A 27 -14.03 9.51 19.26
N SER A 28 -14.37 10.58 19.97
CA SER A 28 -13.35 11.51 20.37
C SER A 28 -12.41 10.64 21.17
N GLU A 29 -11.37 10.15 20.50
CA GLU A 29 -10.16 9.76 21.19
C GLU A 29 -9.83 11.03 21.97
N GLU A 30 -10.22 11.08 23.24
CA GLU A 30 -9.35 11.69 24.22
C GLU A 30 -8.07 10.91 24.01
N GLU A 31 -7.22 11.40 23.10
CA GLU A 31 -5.83 11.00 22.95
C GLU A 31 -5.24 11.27 24.33
N THR A 32 -5.41 10.33 25.25
CA THR A 32 -4.88 10.44 26.58
C THR A 32 -3.39 10.47 26.38
N ASP A 33 -2.79 11.64 26.58
CA ASP A 33 -1.42 12.04 26.30
C ASP A 33 -0.40 11.06 26.92
N SER A 34 -0.30 9.86 26.39
CA SER A 34 0.50 8.77 26.97
C SER A 34 1.99 9.07 26.80
N TRP A 35 2.32 9.84 25.77
CA TRP A 35 3.64 10.45 25.60
C TRP A 35 3.96 11.47 26.70
N LEU A 36 2.99 12.29 27.15
CA LEU A 36 3.21 13.31 28.17
C LEU A 36 3.62 12.69 29.51
N ILE A 37 3.08 11.52 29.84
CA ILE A 37 3.46 10.76 31.04
C ILE A 37 4.94 10.34 30.99
N THR A 38 5.40 9.85 29.83
CA THR A 38 6.81 9.46 29.65
C THR A 38 7.73 10.69 29.65
N TYR A 39 7.29 11.79 29.05
CA TYR A 39 8.01 13.06 29.05
C TYR A 39 8.17 13.63 30.47
N LEU A 40 7.09 13.65 31.26
CA LEU A 40 7.12 14.09 32.66
C LEU A 40 8.04 13.22 33.52
N ASP A 41 8.06 11.90 33.31
CA ASP A 41 8.97 11.00 34.01
C ASP A 41 10.45 11.32 33.69
N THR A 42 10.79 11.53 32.42
CA THR A 42 12.18 11.90 32.05
C THR A 42 12.64 13.24 32.62
N ILE A 43 11.76 14.25 32.68
CA ILE A 43 12.09 15.56 33.26
C ILE A 43 12.25 15.47 34.77
N THR A 44 11.38 14.72 35.44
CA THR A 44 11.46 14.59 36.90
C THR A 44 12.69 13.79 37.33
N LEU A 45 13.06 12.72 36.60
CA LEU A 45 14.32 12.00 36.83
C LEU A 45 15.55 12.90 36.63
N LEU A 46 15.56 13.75 35.60
CA LEU A 46 16.66 14.69 35.36
C LEU A 46 16.75 15.76 36.47
N LEU A 47 15.62 16.26 36.95
CA LEU A 47 15.58 17.24 38.03
C LEU A 47 16.06 16.64 39.37
N VAL A 48 15.63 15.42 39.71
CA VAL A 48 16.12 14.69 40.89
C VAL A 48 17.62 14.44 40.78
N PHE A 49 18.10 14.01 39.62
CA PHE A 49 19.53 13.81 39.37
C PHE A 49 20.33 15.11 39.56
N MET A 50 19.86 16.23 39.01
CA MET A 50 20.50 17.53 39.16
C MET A 50 20.53 17.99 40.62
N LEU A 51 19.45 17.77 41.38
CA LEU A 51 19.40 18.07 42.81
C LEU A 51 20.37 17.19 43.61
N VAL A 52 20.51 15.92 43.27
CA VAL A 52 21.49 15.01 43.90
C VAL A 52 22.92 15.48 43.59
N MET A 53 23.23 15.82 42.34
CA MET A 53 24.52 16.41 41.96
C MET A 53 24.76 17.74 42.68
N LEU A 54 23.75 18.58 42.84
CA LEU A 54 23.86 19.85 43.59
C LEU A 54 24.13 19.61 45.08
N MET A 55 23.50 18.60 45.69
CA MET A 55 23.77 18.21 47.08
C MET A 55 25.20 17.67 47.25
N LEU A 56 25.69 16.88 46.29
CA LEU A 56 27.07 16.37 46.29
C LEU A 56 28.10 17.45 45.97
N ALA A 57 27.71 18.50 45.23
CA ALA A 57 28.57 19.64 44.90
C ALA A 57 28.77 20.61 46.09
N GLY A 58 28.04 20.44 47.18
CA GLY A 58 28.12 21.28 48.37
C GLY A 58 29.14 20.80 49.41
N LYS A 59 30.42 21.16 49.23
CA LYS A 59 31.40 21.57 50.27
C LYS A 59 32.79 21.65 49.64
N GLY A 60 33.07 22.80 49.02
CA GLY A 60 34.39 23.15 48.54
C GLY A 60 35.33 23.48 49.69
N GLU A 61 36.22 22.55 50.02
CA GLU A 61 37.47 22.87 50.73
C GLU A 61 38.48 23.31 49.68
N GLY A 62 38.69 24.62 49.59
CA GLY A 62 39.67 25.21 48.68
C GLY A 62 41.09 24.84 49.11
N VAL A 63 41.86 24.24 48.22
CA VAL A 63 43.32 24.10 48.37
C VAL A 63 44.01 24.34 47.02
N ASN A 64 44.51 25.58 46.92
CA ASN A 64 45.77 26.04 46.34
C ASN A 64 46.24 25.54 44.97
N VAL A 65 46.08 26.41 43.97
CA VAL A 65 46.99 26.49 42.82
C VAL A 65 48.33 27.03 43.33
N ARG A 66 49.34 26.16 43.42
CA ARG A 66 50.74 26.60 43.47
C ARG A 66 51.66 25.56 42.81
N GLU A 67 52.54 26.09 41.97
CA GLU A 67 53.44 25.44 41.02
C GLU A 67 54.34 24.33 41.58
N GLY A 68 54.67 23.33 40.75
CA GLY A 68 55.68 22.32 41.06
C GLY A 68 55.90 21.20 40.01
N ILE A 69 56.53 21.54 38.87
CA ILE A 69 57.62 20.80 38.19
C ILE A 69 57.50 19.26 37.96
N MET A 70 57.18 18.90 36.69
CA MET A 70 57.65 17.77 35.84
C MET A 70 57.36 16.28 36.23
N PRO A 71 57.53 15.31 35.30
CA PRO A 71 56.87 15.16 34.00
C PRO A 71 56.19 13.77 33.91
N GLY A 72 54.94 13.70 33.44
CA GLY A 72 54.20 12.43 33.46
C GLY A 72 53.00 12.41 32.54
N ASN A 73 53.28 12.26 31.24
CA ASN A 73 52.50 11.48 30.28
C ASN A 73 50.96 11.47 30.41
N LEU A 74 50.26 12.44 29.81
CA LEU A 74 48.94 12.24 29.18
C LEU A 74 48.49 13.48 28.38
N GLY A 75 48.02 13.29 27.14
CA GLY A 75 47.29 14.33 26.38
C GLY A 75 48.06 14.85 25.16
N ILE A 76 47.95 14.24 23.98
CA ILE A 76 46.93 14.53 22.95
C ILE A 76 47.20 15.87 22.23
N PHE A 77 47.15 15.82 20.89
CA PHE A 77 47.21 16.91 19.89
C PHE A 77 48.58 17.30 19.30
N ALA A 78 49.14 16.44 18.44
CA ALA A 78 49.85 16.86 17.24
C ALA A 78 49.97 15.69 16.25
N ARG A 79 48.99 15.53 15.35
CA ARG A 79 49.16 14.73 14.13
C ARG A 79 48.93 15.66 12.95
N GLU A 80 49.98 15.78 12.15
CA GLU A 80 50.09 16.62 10.96
C GLU A 80 48.97 16.39 9.95
N ARG A 81 48.56 17.51 9.35
CA ARG A 81 47.65 17.60 8.23
C ARG A 81 48.43 17.27 6.94
N SER A 82 48.11 16.14 6.32
CA SER A 82 48.51 15.83 4.95
C SER A 82 47.25 15.48 4.16
N THR A 83 46.81 16.39 3.29
CA THR A 83 45.76 16.16 2.30
C THR A 83 46.33 15.38 1.11
N PRO A 84 45.55 14.49 0.49
CA PRO A 84 45.65 14.29 -0.94
C PRO A 84 44.33 14.56 -1.67
N SER A 85 44.47 15.26 -2.79
CA SER A 85 43.46 15.43 -3.84
C SER A 85 43.27 14.13 -4.64
N PRO A 86 42.21 14.03 -5.47
CA PRO A 86 41.68 12.78 -5.98
C PRO A 86 42.37 12.40 -7.28
N ASP A 87 42.96 11.22 -7.33
CA ASP A 87 43.13 10.44 -8.54
C ASP A 87 43.22 8.97 -8.14
N THR A 88 42.63 8.09 -8.94
CA THR A 88 42.55 6.61 -8.76
C THR A 88 41.29 6.08 -8.06
N ALA A 89 40.12 6.38 -8.63
CA ALA A 89 38.94 5.52 -8.49
C ALA A 89 39.02 4.40 -9.54
N ALA A 90 39.75 3.33 -9.21
CA ALA A 90 39.65 2.06 -9.90
C ALA A 90 39.84 0.93 -8.88
N SER A 91 38.87 0.01 -8.86
CA SER A 91 39.00 -1.36 -8.33
C SER A 91 38.82 -1.58 -6.81
N THR A 92 37.56 -1.51 -6.39
CA THR A 92 36.87 -2.47 -5.49
C THR A 92 37.24 -3.94 -5.82
N ALA A 93 37.17 -4.98 -4.98
CA ALA A 93 36.82 -5.17 -3.57
C ALA A 93 37.29 -6.59 -3.17
N GLY A 94 37.64 -6.81 -1.90
CA GLY A 94 37.70 -8.13 -1.27
C GLY A 94 37.80 -7.92 0.25
N LYS A 95 37.23 -8.72 1.15
CA LYS A 95 36.46 -9.97 1.11
C LYS A 95 35.81 -10.10 2.50
N ALA A 96 34.56 -10.54 2.59
CA ALA A 96 33.97 -11.15 3.80
C ALA A 96 32.85 -12.13 3.38
N PRO A 97 32.55 -13.17 4.18
CA PRO A 97 32.36 -14.53 3.69
C PRO A 97 30.91 -14.90 3.35
N VAL A 98 30.75 -15.67 2.28
CA VAL A 98 29.48 -16.31 1.87
C VAL A 98 29.48 -17.75 2.36
N ALA A 99 28.41 -18.11 3.06
CA ALA A 99 28.10 -19.46 3.49
C ALA A 99 27.86 -20.39 2.28
N GLN A 100 28.45 -21.58 2.34
CA GLN A 100 28.30 -22.66 1.38
C GLN A 100 26.84 -23.15 1.30
N ALA A 101 26.29 -23.20 0.10
CA ALA A 101 25.19 -24.08 -0.26
C ALA A 101 25.65 -24.97 -1.43
N GLY A 102 25.53 -26.28 -1.24
CA GLY A 102 26.06 -27.31 -2.13
C GLY A 102 25.46 -27.28 -3.52
N GLY A 103 26.27 -27.69 -4.49
CA GLY A 103 25.86 -27.88 -5.86
C GLY A 103 24.90 -29.05 -6.02
N SER A 104 23.80 -28.78 -6.71
CA SER A 104 23.04 -29.77 -7.46
C SER A 104 22.77 -29.17 -8.83
N SER A 105 23.28 -29.86 -9.85
CA SER A 105 23.22 -29.52 -11.27
C SER A 105 21.84 -29.06 -11.74
N PRO A 106 21.75 -28.16 -12.74
CA PRO A 106 20.48 -27.84 -13.35
C PRO A 106 19.96 -29.07 -14.09
N LEU A 107 18.77 -29.51 -13.70
CA LEU A 107 18.01 -30.55 -14.39
C LEU A 107 17.71 -30.06 -15.82
N PRO A 108 17.99 -30.84 -16.89
CA PRO A 108 17.59 -30.46 -18.23
C PRO A 108 16.07 -30.39 -18.32
N LEU A 109 15.53 -29.25 -18.78
CA LEU A 109 14.13 -29.12 -19.17
C LEU A 109 13.89 -30.03 -20.38
N GLN A 110 13.42 -31.24 -20.11
CA GLN A 110 12.80 -32.09 -21.13
C GLN A 110 11.38 -31.55 -21.39
N PRO A 111 10.98 -31.33 -22.65
CA PRO A 111 9.60 -31.01 -22.98
C PRO A 111 8.79 -32.30 -22.79
N SER A 112 8.04 -32.39 -21.70
CA SER A 112 7.03 -33.43 -21.52
C SER A 112 5.91 -33.18 -22.53
N ALA A 113 6.07 -33.73 -23.73
CA ALA A 113 4.95 -34.13 -24.56
C ALA A 113 4.32 -35.35 -23.89
N ASP A 114 3.24 -35.14 -23.13
CA ASP A 114 2.38 -36.24 -22.73
C ASP A 114 0.91 -35.82 -22.87
N ASP A 115 0.35 -36.44 -23.91
CA ASP A 115 -1.00 -36.91 -24.19
C ASP A 115 -2.25 -36.10 -23.82
N GLY A 116 -3.16 -36.07 -24.78
CA GLY A 116 -4.41 -35.35 -24.72
C GLY A 116 -5.41 -35.94 -23.73
N THR A 117 -6.38 -35.12 -23.36
CA THR A 117 -7.52 -35.42 -22.46
C THR A 117 -7.25 -35.12 -20.98
N ARG A 118 -6.87 -33.88 -20.67
CA ARG A 118 -7.27 -33.27 -19.38
C ARG A 118 -8.54 -32.43 -19.60
N PRO A 119 -9.55 -32.52 -18.72
CA PRO A 119 -10.73 -31.66 -18.85
C PRO A 119 -10.30 -30.20 -18.66
N ASP A 120 -10.43 -29.39 -19.72
CA ASP A 120 -10.27 -27.95 -19.62
C ASP A 120 -11.35 -27.41 -18.66
N PRO A 121 -11.01 -26.84 -17.48
CA PRO A 121 -12.00 -26.17 -16.63
C PRO A 121 -12.59 -24.91 -17.30
N LEU A 122 -12.05 -24.55 -18.48
CA LEU A 122 -12.38 -23.38 -19.27
C LEU A 122 -13.21 -23.70 -20.52
N LYS A 123 -13.55 -24.97 -20.78
CA LYS A 123 -14.43 -25.37 -21.89
C LYS A 123 -15.87 -24.97 -21.60
N GLY A 124 -16.20 -23.72 -21.87
CA GLY A 124 -17.56 -23.21 -21.77
C GLY A 124 -17.66 -21.71 -21.52
N LEU A 125 -16.61 -21.06 -21.01
CA LEU A 125 -16.63 -19.62 -20.84
C LEU A 125 -16.52 -18.93 -22.20
N ASN A 126 -17.51 -18.14 -22.57
CA ASN A 126 -17.53 -17.37 -23.81
C ASN A 126 -16.63 -16.12 -23.67
N LEU A 127 -15.32 -16.35 -23.54
CA LEU A 127 -14.31 -15.30 -23.38
C LEU A 127 -14.13 -14.42 -24.64
N ALA A 128 -14.63 -14.88 -25.78
CA ALA A 128 -14.56 -14.17 -27.05
C ALA A 128 -15.43 -12.90 -27.10
N ASP A 129 -16.43 -12.77 -26.22
CA ASP A 129 -17.40 -11.65 -26.21
C ASP A 129 -17.01 -10.50 -25.26
N LEU A 130 -15.80 -10.53 -24.68
CA LEU A 130 -15.39 -9.53 -23.66
C LEU A 130 -14.93 -8.19 -24.26
N GLY A 131 -14.66 -8.14 -25.57
CA GLY A 131 -14.17 -6.95 -26.28
C GLY A 131 -12.69 -6.68 -26.03
N SER A 132 -12.11 -5.72 -26.78
CA SER A 132 -10.68 -5.34 -26.70
C SER A 132 -10.28 -4.63 -25.40
N ASP A 133 -11.26 -4.28 -24.56
CA ASP A 133 -11.05 -3.48 -23.35
C ASP A 133 -10.64 -4.32 -22.13
N ILE A 134 -10.73 -5.65 -22.23
CA ILE A 134 -10.42 -6.60 -21.15
C ILE A 134 -9.29 -7.51 -21.62
N ASP A 135 -8.14 -7.43 -20.96
CA ASP A 135 -7.05 -8.37 -21.15
C ASP A 135 -7.26 -9.59 -20.25
N VAL A 136 -7.17 -10.81 -20.81
CA VAL A 136 -7.44 -12.04 -20.08
C VAL A 136 -6.20 -12.90 -20.01
N VAL A 137 -5.74 -13.14 -18.79
CA VAL A 137 -4.58 -13.98 -18.51
C VAL A 137 -5.04 -15.24 -17.80
N ILE A 138 -4.86 -16.38 -18.46
CA ILE A 138 -5.20 -17.70 -17.92
C ILE A 138 -3.95 -18.29 -17.27
N ASN A 139 -4.06 -18.66 -16.00
CA ASN A 139 -3.07 -19.43 -15.26
C ASN A 139 -3.65 -20.80 -14.90
N GLU A 140 -2.80 -21.73 -14.46
CA GLU A 140 -3.19 -23.11 -14.14
C GLU A 140 -4.35 -23.23 -13.12
N LYS A 141 -4.46 -22.27 -12.19
CA LYS A 141 -5.41 -22.30 -11.07
C LYS A 141 -6.29 -21.06 -10.98
N SER A 142 -6.13 -20.12 -11.90
CA SER A 142 -6.84 -18.85 -11.83
C SER A 142 -6.94 -18.15 -13.17
N VAL A 143 -8.05 -17.46 -13.39
CA VAL A 143 -8.26 -16.58 -14.55
C VAL A 143 -8.22 -15.13 -14.07
N SER A 144 -7.30 -14.33 -14.63
CA SER A 144 -7.17 -12.91 -14.34
C SER A 144 -7.77 -12.09 -15.47
N PHE A 145 -8.72 -11.21 -15.16
CA PHE A 145 -9.27 -10.22 -16.09
C PHE A 145 -8.72 -8.85 -15.71
N ARG A 146 -8.01 -8.20 -16.62
CA ARG A 146 -7.39 -6.89 -16.40
C ARG A 146 -8.13 -5.84 -17.18
N ILE A 147 -8.52 -4.76 -16.49
CA ILE A 147 -9.27 -3.66 -17.07
C ILE A 147 -8.61 -2.34 -16.68
N ASN A 148 -8.45 -1.45 -17.65
CA ASN A 148 -7.88 -0.12 -17.39
C ASN A 148 -8.84 0.70 -16.51
N SER A 149 -8.29 1.34 -15.47
CA SER A 149 -9.06 2.18 -14.54
C SER A 149 -9.68 3.42 -15.22
N GLU A 150 -9.10 3.92 -16.31
CA GLU A 150 -9.63 5.09 -17.04
C GLU A 150 -10.98 4.82 -17.71
N ILE A 151 -11.20 3.57 -18.13
CA ILE A 151 -12.49 3.14 -18.67
C ILE A 151 -13.49 2.98 -17.53
N LEU A 152 -13.05 2.41 -16.40
CA LEU A 152 -13.93 2.12 -15.26
C LEU A 152 -14.30 3.35 -14.43
N PHE A 153 -13.42 4.33 -14.30
CA PHE A 153 -13.56 5.44 -13.37
C PHE A 153 -13.09 6.75 -13.98
N SER A 154 -13.71 7.85 -13.55
CA SER A 154 -13.14 9.17 -13.79
C SER A 154 -11.88 9.41 -12.96
N SER A 155 -11.05 10.36 -13.40
CA SER A 155 -9.79 10.72 -12.73
C SER A 155 -10.02 11.08 -11.25
N GLY A 156 -9.24 10.46 -10.36
CA GLY A 156 -9.32 10.68 -8.91
C GLY A 156 -10.61 10.21 -8.23
N GLN A 157 -11.51 9.53 -8.95
CA GLN A 157 -12.77 9.02 -8.41
C GLN A 157 -12.76 7.49 -8.30
N ALA A 158 -13.64 7.00 -7.42
CA ALA A 158 -13.95 5.58 -7.27
C ALA A 158 -15.37 5.22 -7.74
N GLU A 159 -16.13 6.18 -8.23
CA GLU A 159 -17.45 5.93 -8.80
C GLU A 159 -17.34 5.42 -10.25
N LEU A 160 -18.10 4.37 -10.56
CA LEU A 160 -18.05 3.70 -11.85
C LEU A 160 -18.65 4.59 -12.95
N SER A 161 -17.92 4.73 -14.05
CA SER A 161 -18.38 5.43 -15.26
C SER A 161 -19.45 4.60 -16.00
N ARG A 162 -20.24 5.24 -16.87
CA ARG A 162 -21.23 4.51 -17.69
C ARG A 162 -20.59 3.47 -18.60
N ASP A 163 -19.45 3.80 -19.19
CA ASP A 163 -18.69 2.90 -20.05
C ASP A 163 -18.13 1.72 -19.25
N GLY A 164 -17.62 2.01 -18.05
CA GLY A 164 -17.16 1.00 -17.10
C GLY A 164 -18.25 0.02 -16.69
N LEU A 165 -19.47 0.50 -16.44
CA LEU A 165 -20.62 -0.35 -16.12
C LEU A 165 -20.95 -1.31 -17.27
N ALA A 166 -20.86 -0.86 -18.52
CA ALA A 166 -21.09 -1.69 -19.70
C ALA A 166 -20.02 -2.78 -19.86
N VAL A 167 -18.75 -2.47 -19.58
CA VAL A 167 -17.66 -3.46 -19.57
C VAL A 167 -17.87 -4.49 -18.47
N LEU A 168 -18.14 -4.05 -17.24
CA LEU A 168 -18.39 -4.93 -16.10
C LEU A 168 -19.64 -5.80 -16.28
N GLN A 169 -20.64 -5.32 -17.03
CA GLN A 169 -21.84 -6.11 -17.34
C GLN A 169 -21.53 -7.35 -18.20
N ARG A 170 -20.56 -7.26 -19.11
CA ARG A 170 -20.10 -8.43 -19.89
C ARG A 170 -19.47 -9.47 -18.97
N LEU A 171 -18.64 -9.03 -18.02
CA LEU A 171 -18.03 -9.92 -17.02
C LEU A 171 -19.08 -10.58 -16.12
N ILE A 172 -20.13 -9.87 -15.71
CA ILE A 172 -21.19 -10.45 -14.87
C ILE A 172 -21.79 -11.72 -15.49
N LYS A 173 -21.99 -11.76 -16.81
CA LYS A 173 -22.51 -12.96 -17.49
C LYS A 173 -21.59 -14.16 -17.26
N VAL A 174 -20.30 -13.96 -17.47
CA VAL A 174 -19.25 -14.98 -17.27
C VAL A 174 -19.13 -15.40 -15.81
N LEU A 175 -19.16 -14.43 -14.88
CA LEU A 175 -19.04 -14.70 -13.44
C LEU A 175 -20.26 -15.44 -12.87
N LYS A 176 -21.43 -15.31 -13.50
CA LYS A 176 -22.66 -16.02 -13.11
C LYS A 176 -22.64 -17.49 -13.53
N GLU A 177 -21.99 -17.82 -14.64
CA GLU A 177 -21.86 -19.19 -15.14
C GLU A 177 -20.91 -20.04 -14.29
N SER A 178 -20.03 -19.40 -13.54
CA SER A 178 -19.08 -20.06 -12.64
C SER A 178 -19.49 -19.90 -11.17
N PRO A 179 -19.28 -20.93 -10.31
CA PRO A 179 -19.44 -20.81 -8.85
C PRO A 179 -18.19 -20.30 -8.12
N HIS A 180 -17.08 -20.04 -8.82
CA HIS A 180 -15.78 -19.74 -8.21
C HIS A 180 -15.72 -18.41 -7.45
N LYS A 181 -14.77 -18.31 -6.51
CA LYS A 181 -14.48 -17.06 -5.79
C LYS A 181 -13.81 -16.06 -6.72
N VAL A 182 -14.13 -14.78 -6.53
CA VAL A 182 -13.63 -13.68 -7.33
C VAL A 182 -13.01 -12.64 -6.39
N THR A 183 -11.72 -12.40 -6.59
CA THR A 183 -10.96 -11.36 -5.89
C THR A 183 -10.76 -10.18 -6.82
N ILE A 184 -11.21 -9.00 -6.40
CA ILE A 184 -11.08 -7.75 -7.14
C ILE A 184 -9.91 -6.98 -6.54
N GLU A 185 -8.88 -6.76 -7.36
CA GLU A 185 -7.64 -6.10 -7.00
C GLU A 185 -7.57 -4.72 -7.64
N GLY A 186 -7.45 -3.67 -6.82
CA GLY A 186 -7.28 -2.29 -7.28
C GLY A 186 -5.82 -1.88 -7.30
N HIS A 187 -5.36 -1.32 -8.42
CA HIS A 187 -3.98 -0.82 -8.60
C HIS A 187 -3.97 0.63 -9.06
N THR A 188 -2.94 1.37 -8.65
CA THR A 188 -2.66 2.75 -9.06
C THR A 188 -1.27 2.86 -9.67
N ASP A 189 -0.97 4.01 -10.27
CA ASP A 189 0.41 4.38 -10.56
C ASP A 189 1.11 4.91 -9.30
N ALA A 190 2.42 5.13 -9.42
CA ALA A 190 3.24 5.65 -8.32
C ALA A 190 3.07 7.16 -8.08
N ILE A 191 2.16 7.85 -8.80
CA ILE A 191 1.92 9.26 -8.57
C ILE A 191 1.04 9.37 -7.32
N PRO A 192 1.50 10.06 -6.25
CA PRO A 192 0.73 10.15 -5.03
C PRO A 192 -0.49 11.05 -5.26
N ILE A 193 -1.69 10.51 -4.98
CA ILE A 193 -2.90 11.31 -4.89
C ILE A 193 -3.06 11.88 -3.48
N ARG A 194 -3.54 13.12 -3.38
CA ARG A 194 -4.01 13.73 -2.13
C ARG A 194 -5.28 14.52 -2.42
N SER A 195 -6.42 13.96 -2.04
CA SER A 195 -7.72 14.60 -2.20
C SER A 195 -8.50 14.55 -0.89
N ALA A 196 -9.50 15.41 -0.73
CA ALA A 196 -10.34 15.41 0.47
C ALA A 196 -11.05 14.07 0.71
N ARG A 197 -11.32 13.30 -0.36
CA ARG A 197 -11.99 12.00 -0.29
C ARG A 197 -11.01 10.84 -0.18
N PHE A 198 -9.84 10.93 -0.81
CA PHE A 198 -8.81 9.89 -0.83
C PHE A 198 -7.46 10.51 -0.43
N PRO A 199 -7.03 10.33 0.83
CA PRO A 199 -5.77 10.85 1.35
C PRO A 199 -4.52 10.26 0.66
N SER A 200 -4.60 9.00 0.20
CA SER A 200 -3.53 8.32 -0.51
C SER A 200 -4.05 7.33 -1.58
N ASN A 201 -3.11 6.72 -2.31
CA ASN A 201 -3.40 5.69 -3.31
C ASN A 201 -3.97 4.40 -2.68
N TRP A 202 -3.71 4.15 -1.40
CA TRP A 202 -4.29 3.02 -0.67
C TRP A 202 -5.80 3.14 -0.55
N GLU A 203 -6.30 4.30 -0.15
CA GLU A 203 -7.74 4.52 -0.05
C GLU A 203 -8.40 4.54 -1.43
N LEU A 204 -7.75 5.16 -2.43
CA LEU A 204 -8.30 5.20 -3.79
C LEU A 204 -8.42 3.79 -4.41
N SER A 205 -7.36 2.99 -4.35
CA SER A 205 -7.36 1.63 -4.90
C SER A 205 -8.38 0.73 -4.20
N SER A 206 -8.43 0.79 -2.87
CA SER A 206 -9.38 0.01 -2.07
C SER A 206 -10.83 0.43 -2.33
N ALA A 207 -11.10 1.73 -2.44
CA ALA A 207 -12.43 2.24 -2.76
C ALA A 207 -12.89 1.87 -4.18
N ARG A 208 -11.99 1.86 -5.15
CA ARG A 208 -12.27 1.38 -6.52
C ARG A 208 -12.63 -0.09 -6.54
N ALA A 209 -11.83 -0.94 -5.90
CA ALA A 209 -12.12 -2.36 -5.77
C ALA A 209 -13.47 -2.60 -5.07
N GLY A 210 -13.74 -1.88 -3.98
CA GLY A 210 -15.01 -1.94 -3.26
C GLY A 210 -16.22 -1.50 -4.11
N SER A 211 -16.05 -0.52 -5.00
CA SER A 211 -17.12 -0.05 -5.88
C SER A 211 -17.47 -1.08 -6.96
N VAL A 212 -16.48 -1.81 -7.48
CA VAL A 212 -16.70 -2.94 -8.40
C VAL A 212 -17.39 -4.09 -7.69
N VAL A 213 -16.98 -4.42 -6.46
CA VAL A 213 -17.64 -5.45 -5.64
C VAL A 213 -19.11 -5.11 -5.40
N ARG A 214 -19.41 -3.88 -4.97
CA ARG A 214 -20.78 -3.41 -4.77
C ARG A 214 -21.61 -3.52 -6.05
N TYR A 215 -21.01 -3.22 -7.21
CA TYR A 215 -21.70 -3.36 -8.49
C TYR A 215 -22.02 -4.82 -8.81
N PHE A 216 -21.09 -5.75 -8.61
CA PHE A 216 -21.34 -7.17 -8.84
C PHE A 216 -22.37 -7.77 -7.88
N GLU A 217 -22.30 -7.39 -6.60
CA GLU A 217 -23.31 -7.79 -5.60
C GLU A 217 -24.70 -7.31 -6.01
N ALA A 218 -24.83 -6.03 -6.39
CA ALA A 218 -26.10 -5.46 -6.87
C ALA A 218 -26.66 -6.14 -8.12
N ASN A 219 -25.80 -6.80 -8.91
CA ASN A 219 -26.18 -7.54 -10.12
C ASN A 219 -26.35 -9.05 -9.87
N GLY A 220 -26.35 -9.49 -8.62
CA GLY A 220 -26.71 -10.86 -8.23
C GLY A 220 -25.55 -11.84 -8.10
N ILE A 221 -24.31 -11.38 -7.97
CA ILE A 221 -23.21 -12.23 -7.52
C ILE A 221 -23.24 -12.31 -5.99
N ALA A 222 -23.16 -13.51 -5.43
CA ALA A 222 -23.18 -13.71 -3.98
C ALA A 222 -21.99 -13.00 -3.31
N SER A 223 -22.25 -12.21 -2.26
CA SER A 223 -21.21 -11.48 -1.53
C SER A 223 -20.15 -12.38 -0.90
N THR A 224 -20.51 -13.62 -0.54
CA THR A 224 -19.58 -14.64 -0.04
C THR A 224 -18.51 -15.07 -1.05
N ARG A 225 -18.74 -14.83 -2.35
CA ARG A 225 -17.80 -15.12 -3.43
C ARG A 225 -16.88 -13.93 -3.73
N LEU A 226 -17.19 -12.73 -3.24
CA LEU A 226 -16.50 -11.50 -3.62
C LEU A 226 -15.51 -11.06 -2.55
N ARG A 227 -14.32 -10.63 -2.98
CA ARG A 227 -13.32 -9.99 -2.12
C ARG A 227 -12.81 -8.73 -2.82
N ALA A 228 -12.58 -7.66 -2.07
CA ALA A 228 -11.92 -6.45 -2.56
C ALA A 228 -10.57 -6.29 -1.86
N ILE A 229 -9.52 -6.04 -2.65
CA ILE A 229 -8.16 -5.79 -2.17
C ILE A 229 -7.62 -4.55 -2.89
N GLY A 230 -7.10 -3.57 -2.16
CA GLY A 230 -6.35 -2.46 -2.73
C GLY A 230 -4.85 -2.69 -2.57
N TYR A 231 -4.09 -2.62 -3.66
CA TYR A 231 -2.63 -2.73 -3.65
C TYR A 231 -1.91 -1.40 -3.87
N ALA A 232 -2.64 -0.30 -4.11
CA ALA A 232 -2.05 0.97 -4.51
C ALA A 232 -1.02 0.76 -5.64
N ASP A 233 0.19 1.27 -5.46
CA ASP A 233 1.32 1.21 -6.39
C ASP A 233 2.32 0.07 -6.10
N THR A 234 2.01 -0.83 -5.15
CA THR A 234 2.99 -1.85 -4.69
C THR A 234 3.20 -3.01 -5.66
N LYS A 235 2.30 -3.18 -6.65
CA LYS A 235 2.35 -4.23 -7.67
C LYS A 235 2.26 -3.63 -9.08
N PRO A 236 3.29 -2.90 -9.54
CA PRO A 236 3.31 -2.33 -10.90
C PRO A 236 3.50 -3.44 -11.95
N LEU A 237 2.84 -3.31 -13.10
CA LEU A 237 3.09 -4.16 -14.28
C LEU A 237 4.23 -3.62 -15.13
N ALA A 238 4.39 -2.30 -15.18
CA ALA A 238 5.41 -1.62 -15.95
C ALA A 238 6.07 -0.51 -15.12
N THR A 239 7.24 -0.03 -15.56
CA THR A 239 7.94 1.06 -14.87
C THR A 239 7.12 2.35 -14.91
N ASN A 240 7.15 3.19 -13.87
CA ASN A 240 6.29 4.39 -13.81
C ASN A 240 6.82 5.60 -14.61
N ASP A 241 7.84 5.39 -15.45
CA ASP A 241 8.59 6.46 -16.12
C ASP A 241 7.77 7.16 -17.20
N THR A 242 7.01 6.40 -18.00
CA THR A 242 6.24 6.93 -19.13
C THR A 242 4.75 7.03 -18.81
N PRO A 243 4.02 8.01 -19.38
CA PRO A 243 2.56 8.09 -19.26
C PRO A 243 1.84 6.80 -19.66
N GLU A 244 2.33 6.13 -20.70
CA GLU A 244 1.78 4.89 -21.23
C GLU A 244 1.93 3.75 -20.21
N ASN A 245 3.11 3.60 -19.61
CA ASN A 245 3.33 2.56 -18.61
C ASN A 245 2.52 2.83 -17.32
N ARG A 246 2.37 4.10 -16.94
CA ARG A 246 1.49 4.46 -15.81
C ARG A 246 0.03 4.11 -16.07
N ALA A 247 -0.45 4.26 -17.31
CA ALA A 247 -1.79 3.83 -17.69
C ALA A 247 -1.99 2.32 -17.51
N LEU A 248 -0.98 1.51 -17.81
CA LEU A 248 -1.00 0.06 -17.55
C LEU A 248 -1.05 -0.28 -16.04
N ASN A 249 -0.40 0.54 -15.20
CA ASN A 249 -0.40 0.35 -13.76
C ASN A 249 -1.76 0.74 -13.12
N ARG A 250 -2.45 1.75 -13.68
CA ARG A 250 -3.80 2.14 -13.27
C ARG A 250 -4.84 1.14 -13.79
N ARG A 251 -4.99 0.01 -13.09
CA ARG A 251 -5.93 -1.06 -13.49
C ARG A 251 -6.73 -1.62 -12.33
N VAL A 252 -7.81 -2.30 -12.69
CA VAL A 252 -8.50 -3.25 -11.80
C VAL A 252 -8.31 -4.63 -12.38
N GLU A 253 -7.86 -5.56 -11.54
CA GLU A 253 -7.64 -6.95 -11.90
C GLU A 253 -8.64 -7.83 -11.14
N LEU A 254 -9.33 -8.71 -11.86
CA LEU A 254 -10.27 -9.66 -11.29
C LEU A 254 -9.68 -11.05 -11.38
N LEU A 255 -9.38 -11.64 -10.24
CA LEU A 255 -8.86 -12.99 -10.15
C LEU A 255 -10.00 -13.94 -9.80
N MET A 256 -10.33 -14.84 -10.71
CA MET A 256 -11.23 -15.96 -10.46
C MET A 256 -10.41 -17.20 -10.11
N GLU A 257 -10.61 -17.75 -8.91
CA GLU A 257 -9.91 -18.97 -8.45
C GLU A 257 -10.63 -20.22 -8.96
N THR A 258 -10.03 -20.96 -9.89
CA THR A 258 -10.63 -22.16 -10.51
C THR A 258 -10.30 -23.45 -9.77
N VAL A 259 -9.83 -23.34 -8.52
CA VAL A 259 -9.36 -24.49 -7.74
C VAL A 259 -10.54 -25.38 -7.38
N GLU A 260 -10.56 -26.59 -7.95
CA GLU A 260 -11.23 -27.73 -7.34
C GLU A 260 -10.29 -28.29 -6.27
N GLU A 261 -10.71 -28.24 -5.00
CA GLU A 261 -10.19 -29.10 -3.93
C GLU A 261 -10.99 -30.41 -3.89
#